data_AF-A0A352WV73-F1
#
_entry.id   AF-A0A352WV73-F1
#
_cell.length_a   1.000
_cell.length_b   1.000
_cell.length_c   1.000
_cell.angle_alpha   90.00
_cell.angle_beta   90.00
_cell.angle_gamma   90.00
#
_symmetry.space_group_name_H-M   'P 1'
#
loop_
_entity.id
_entity.type
_entity.pdbx_description
1 polymer ?
#
loop_
_entity_poly.entity_id
_entity_poly.type
_entity_poly.pdbx_seq_one_letter_code
_entity_poly.pdbx_strand_id
1 'polypeptide(L)'
;TTIQANRILAEQSPYPLHLGVTEAGTPRMGILKSAVGIGSLLCDGIGNTIRVSLTAPVEDEVAAAKALLEVCGLKQGIEVVS
;
A
#
# COMPACT_ATOMS: atom_id res chain seq x y z
N THR A 1 2.52 8.06 13.64
CA THR A 1 3.05 7.60 12.34
C THR A 1 1.93 7.58 11.31
N THR A 2 2.22 7.46 10.00
CA THR A 2 1.18 7.34 8.96
C THR A 2 0.18 6.22 9.26
N ILE A 3 0.65 5.08 9.76
CA ILE A 3 -0.21 3.94 10.15
C ILE A 3 -1.18 4.36 11.27
N GLN A 4 -0.65 4.91 12.36
CA GLN A 4 -1.49 5.29 13.51
C GLN A 4 -2.52 6.38 13.14
N ALA A 5 -2.13 7.36 12.34
CA ALA A 5 -3.03 8.43 11.91
C ALA A 5 -4.20 7.87 11.08
N ASN A 6 -3.94 6.93 10.17
CA ASN A 6 -4.99 6.32 9.35
C ASN A 6 -5.92 5.40 10.17
N ARG A 7 -5.40 4.68 11.17
CA ARG A 7 -6.23 3.89 12.10
C ARG A 7 -7.22 4.78 12.86
N ILE A 8 -6.72 5.87 13.45
CA ILE A 8 -7.56 6.85 14.15
C ILE A 8 -8.60 7.46 13.19
N LEU A 9 -8.21 7.80 11.97
CA LEU A 9 -9.13 8.37 10.99
C LEU A 9 -10.21 7.37 10.55
N ALA A 10 -9.86 6.10 10.36
CA ALA A 10 -10.81 5.05 10.00
C ALA A 10 -11.89 4.83 11.08
N GLU A 11 -11.54 5.01 12.35
CA GLU A 11 -12.51 4.94 13.47
C GLU A 11 -13.41 6.17 13.55
N GLN A 12 -12.92 7.35 13.14
CA GLN A 12 -13.63 8.62 13.29
C GLN A 12 -14.42 9.04 12.05
N SER A 13 -14.17 8.42 10.90
CA SER A 13 -14.73 8.84 9.61
C SER A 13 -15.21 7.64 8.78
N PRO A 14 -16.46 7.66 8.29
CA PRO A 14 -16.98 6.62 7.40
C PRO A 14 -16.56 6.83 5.94
N TYR A 15 -15.83 7.90 5.60
CA TYR A 15 -15.41 8.17 4.23
C TYR A 15 -14.30 7.21 3.77
N PRO A 16 -14.27 6.86 2.48
CA PRO A 16 -13.24 5.98 1.94
C PRO A 16 -11.85 6.61 2.07
N LEU A 17 -10.85 5.79 2.40
CA LEU A 17 -9.48 6.22 2.62
C LEU A 17 -8.58 5.89 1.41
N HIS A 18 -7.85 6.91 0.96
CA HIS A 18 -6.74 6.72 0.03
C HIS A 18 -5.43 6.57 0.79
N LEU A 19 -4.75 5.45 0.57
CA LEU A 19 -3.49 5.16 1.22
C LEU A 19 -2.31 5.41 0.29
N GLY A 20 -1.31 6.09 0.81
CA GLY A 20 -0.04 6.30 0.13
C GLY A 20 1.06 6.57 1.12
N VAL A 21 2.28 6.22 0.73
CA VAL A 21 3.50 6.61 1.44
C VAL A 21 4.26 7.58 0.54
N THR A 22 4.46 8.80 1.01
CA THR A 22 5.25 9.83 0.33
C THR A 22 6.73 9.69 0.72
N GLU A 23 7.63 10.29 -0.07
CA GLU A 23 9.08 10.30 0.22
C GLU A 23 9.67 8.89 0.43
N ALA A 24 9.23 7.97 -0.42
CA ALA A 24 9.58 6.57 -0.33
C ALA A 24 11.09 6.33 -0.58
N GLY A 25 11.74 7.24 -1.31
CA GLY A 25 13.18 7.24 -1.58
C GLY A 25 13.50 6.46 -2.86
N THR A 26 14.63 5.74 -2.87
CA THR A 26 14.99 4.88 -4.01
C THR A 26 13.89 3.85 -4.30
N PRO A 27 13.73 3.35 -5.53
CA PRO A 27 12.65 2.42 -5.89
C PRO A 27 12.53 1.23 -4.94
N ARG A 28 13.66 0.59 -4.60
CA ARG A 28 13.69 -0.52 -3.62
C ARG A 28 13.19 -0.11 -2.24
N MET A 29 13.66 1.03 -1.72
CA MET A 29 13.21 1.51 -0.41
C MET A 29 11.75 1.97 -0.46
N GLY A 30 11.30 2.49 -1.60
CA GLY A 30 9.92 2.89 -1.79
C GLY A 30 8.97 1.70 -1.72
N ILE A 31 9.30 0.61 -2.41
CA ILE A 31 8.56 -0.65 -2.33
C ILE A 31 8.52 -1.15 -0.88
N LEU A 32 9.65 -1.20 -0.17
CA LEU A 32 9.70 -1.67 1.22
C LEU A 32 8.87 -0.80 2.17
N LYS A 33 9.01 0.53 2.09
CA LYS A 33 8.24 1.46 2.93
C LYS A 33 6.74 1.39 2.62
N SER A 34 6.37 1.28 1.35
CA SER A 34 4.98 1.11 0.94
C SER A 34 4.41 -0.23 1.41
N ALA A 35 5.17 -1.32 1.30
CA ALA A 35 4.75 -2.63 1.81
C ALA A 35 4.50 -2.59 3.33
N VAL A 36 5.39 -1.97 4.10
CA VAL A 36 5.21 -1.83 5.56
C VAL A 36 4.07 -0.87 5.90
N GLY A 37 4.00 0.29 5.27
CA GLY A 37 3.04 1.34 5.61
C GLY A 37 1.62 1.06 5.10
N ILE A 38 1.48 0.80 3.80
CA ILE A 38 0.20 0.52 3.16
C ILE A 38 -0.26 -0.89 3.50
N GLY A 39 0.64 -1.89 3.41
CA GLY A 39 0.30 -3.29 3.70
C GLY A 39 -0.18 -3.49 5.14
N SER A 40 0.43 -2.83 6.13
CA SER A 40 -0.07 -2.89 7.52
C SER A 40 -1.52 -2.41 7.65
N LEU A 41 -1.91 -1.36 6.93
CA LEU A 41 -3.27 -0.83 6.98
C LEU A 41 -4.25 -1.71 6.21
N LEU A 42 -3.84 -2.23 5.05
CA LEU A 42 -4.65 -3.17 4.27
C LEU A 42 -4.95 -4.45 5.05
N CYS A 43 -3.98 -4.99 5.79
CA CYS A 43 -4.18 -6.15 6.67
C CYS A 43 -5.15 -5.87 7.82
N ASP A 44 -5.28 -4.62 8.26
CA ASP A 44 -6.29 -4.20 9.24
C ASP A 44 -7.68 -3.98 8.60
N GLY A 45 -7.82 -4.18 7.29
CA GLY A 45 -9.05 -3.88 6.54
C GLY A 45 -9.25 -2.38 6.24
N ILE A 46 -8.21 -1.57 6.37
CA ILE A 46 -8.26 -0.11 6.17
C ILE A 46 -7.70 0.25 4.80
N GLY A 47 -8.46 1.04 4.02
CA GLY A 47 -8.06 1.58 2.72
C GLY A 47 -8.94 1.10 1.58
N ASN A 48 -9.37 2.04 0.73
CA ASN A 48 -10.26 1.77 -0.41
C ASN A 48 -9.56 1.97 -1.76
N THR A 49 -8.50 2.77 -1.77
CA THR A 49 -7.63 2.96 -2.94
C THR A 49 -6.21 3.18 -2.44
N ILE A 50 -5.22 2.75 -3.22
CA ILE A 50 -3.80 2.87 -2.86
C ILE A 50 -3.01 3.54 -3.97
N ARG A 51 -1.92 4.21 -3.59
CA ARG A 51 -0.85 4.62 -4.49
C ARG A 51 0.50 4.28 -3.89
N VAL A 52 1.27 3.46 -4.59
CA VAL A 52 2.70 3.26 -4.32
C VAL A 52 3.44 4.38 -5.04
N SER A 53 4.24 5.17 -4.32
CA SER A 53 5.00 6.28 -4.91
C SER A 53 6.47 5.89 -5.04
N LEU A 54 7.00 5.82 -6.26
CA LEU A 54 8.38 5.40 -6.54
C LEU A 54 9.09 6.48 -7.34
N THR A 55 10.39 6.64 -7.11
CA THR A 55 11.26 7.42 -8.02
C THR A 55 11.68 6.53 -9.21
N ALA A 56 10.69 6.12 -10.00
CA ALA A 56 10.78 5.18 -11.12
C ALA A 56 9.69 5.52 -12.16
N PRO A 57 9.68 4.90 -13.36
CA PRO A 57 8.56 4.97 -14.29
C PRO A 57 7.21 4.62 -13.63
N VAL A 58 6.13 5.21 -14.14
CA VAL A 58 4.78 5.09 -13.55
C VAL A 58 4.27 3.64 -13.60
N GLU A 59 4.71 2.87 -14.59
CA GLU A 59 4.41 1.45 -14.75
C GLU A 59 4.88 0.64 -13.53
N ASP A 60 6.02 1.01 -12.94
CA ASP A 60 6.58 0.35 -11.76
C ASP A 60 5.74 0.65 -10.51
N GLU A 61 5.20 1.86 -10.38
CA GLU A 61 4.25 2.20 -9.29
C GLU A 61 3.01 1.30 -9.37
N VAL A 62 2.45 1.13 -10.58
CA VAL A 62 1.26 0.31 -10.82
C VAL A 62 1.56 -1.18 -10.59
N ALA A 63 2.71 -1.66 -11.03
CA ALA A 63 3.14 -3.04 -10.82
C ALA A 63 3.31 -3.34 -9.32
N ALA A 64 4.00 -2.47 -8.59
CA ALA A 64 4.20 -2.61 -7.15
C ALA A 64 2.87 -2.55 -6.37
N ALA A 65 1.95 -1.66 -6.75
CA ALA A 65 0.62 -1.58 -6.13
C ALA A 65 -0.19 -2.87 -6.35
N LYS A 66 -0.16 -3.42 -7.57
CA LYS A 66 -0.85 -4.69 -7.87
C LYS A 66 -0.26 -5.86 -7.08
N ALA A 67 1.07 -5.96 -7.02
CA ALA A 67 1.75 -7.00 -6.24
C ALA A 67 1.43 -6.88 -4.75
N LEU A 68 1.39 -5.66 -4.21
CA LEU A 68 1.03 -5.42 -2.81
C LEU A 68 -0.41 -5.89 -2.49
N LEU A 69 -1.36 -5.63 -3.37
CA LEU A 69 -2.75 -6.10 -3.20
C LEU A 69 -2.84 -7.63 -3.24
N GLU A 70 -2.06 -8.28 -4.09
CA GLU A 70 -2.00 -9.74 -4.22
C GLU A 70 -1.46 -10.39 -2.94
N VAL A 71 -0.32 -9.91 -2.41
CA VAL A 71 0.25 -10.45 -1.16
C VAL A 71 -0.59 -10.13 0.08
N CYS A 72 -1.40 -9.08 0.05
CA CYS A 72 -2.39 -8.79 1.09
C CYS A 72 -3.69 -9.61 0.93
N GLY A 73 -3.79 -10.48 -0.08
CA GLY A 73 -4.98 -11.31 -0.34
C GLY A 73 -6.19 -10.54 -0.89
N LEU A 74 -6.01 -9.30 -1.33
CA LEU A 74 -7.08 -8.42 -1.84
C LEU A 74 -7.25 -8.50 -3.36
N LYS A 75 -6.37 -9.23 -4.04
CA LYS A 75 -6.45 -9.47 -5.48
C LYS A 75 -6.05 -10.92 -5.79
N GLN A 76 -6.83 -11.58 -6.64
CA GLN A 76 -6.52 -12.93 -7.11
C GLN A 76 -5.52 -12.89 -8.29
N GLY A 77 -4.50 -13.74 -8.21
CA GLY A 77 -3.47 -13.96 -9.22
C GLY A 77 -2.80 -15.33 -9.02
N ILE A 78 -1.86 -15.69 -9.90
CA ILE A 78 -1.11 -16.94 -9.78
C ILE A 78 0.08 -16.67 -8.85
N GLU A 79 0.03 -17.20 -7.64
CA GLU A 79 1.14 -17.15 -6.69
C GLU A 79 2.02 -18.40 -6.85
N VAL A 80 3.28 -18.19 -7.25
CA VAL A 80 4.28 -19.26 -7.32
C VAL A 80 5.09 -19.25 -6.03
N VAL A 81 4.98 -20.32 -5.25
CA VAL A 81 5.72 -20.51 -3.99
C VAL A 81 6.87 -21.47 -4.25
N SER A 82 8.10 -21.06 -3.94
CA SER A 82 9.34 -21.85 -4.11
C SER A 82 9.90 -22.33 -2.79
#